data_AF-A0A8T0D548-F1
#
_entry.id   AF-A0A8T0D548-F1
#
_cell.length_a   1.000
_cell.length_b   1.000
_cell.length_c   1.000
_cell.angle_alpha   90.00
_cell.angle_beta   90.00
_cell.angle_gamma   90.00
#
_symmetry.space_group_name_H-M   'P 1'
#
loop_
_entity.id
_entity.type
_entity.pdbx_description
1 polymer ?
#
loop_
_entity_poly.entity_id
_entity_poly.type
_entity_poly.pdbx_seq_one_letter_code
_entity_poly.pdbx_strand_id
1 'polypeptide(L)'
;MSNLYRLANALLTDLVDDNYSYLFDLKSFFTAKALNVALPGGPKFEPLVKDKSLEDEDWNEFNDINKIIIRQPIRTEYRIAFPYLYNSYPFQVHLSWYHTPNVLFIKTEDPDLPAFYFDPLINPISQRQGVKAPEVLPADDENFELPEEMQPFLNEVPLYTDNTANGIALLWSPRPFCLRSGSTRRAIDVPLVQSWYREHCPAGMPVKVRVSYQKLLKYYVLNALHHRRPKPQKKRYLFRSFKATKFFQITTLDWVEVGLQVCRQGYNMLNLLIHRKNLNYLHLDYNFNLKPVKTLTTKERKKSRFGNAFHLCREILRLTKLIVDSHVQYRLGNVDAFQLADGLQYIFAHVGQLTGMYRYKYKLMRQIRMCKDLKHVIYYRFNTGPVGKGPGVGFWAPGWRVWLFFMRGITPLLERWLGNLLSRQFEGRHSKGVAKTVTKQRVESHYDLELRAAVMHDILDMMPEGIKQNKARTILQHLSEAWRCWKANIPWKVGCVVLPVYVGGSPYTQLLTC
;
A
#
# COMPACT_ATOMS: atom_id res chain seq x y z
N MET A 1 24.26 -12.74 -20.78
CA MET A 1 23.89 -11.89 -19.61
C MET A 1 24.54 -10.51 -19.68
N SER A 2 25.83 -10.41 -19.97
CA SER A 2 26.58 -9.14 -20.17
C SER A 2 25.86 -8.15 -21.08
N ASN A 3 25.41 -8.58 -22.27
CA ASN A 3 24.69 -7.71 -23.21
C ASN A 3 23.37 -7.16 -22.62
N LEU A 4 22.60 -7.98 -21.89
CA LEU A 4 21.36 -7.52 -21.26
C LEU A 4 21.61 -6.53 -20.12
N TYR A 5 22.68 -6.76 -19.33
CA TYR A 5 23.10 -5.85 -18.28
C TYR A 5 23.46 -4.48 -18.87
N ARG A 6 24.29 -4.46 -19.91
CA ARG A 6 24.69 -3.23 -20.63
C ARG A 6 23.48 -2.44 -21.16
N LEU A 7 22.52 -3.12 -21.79
CA LEU A 7 21.29 -2.47 -22.30
C LEU A 7 20.41 -1.88 -21.19
N ALA A 8 20.49 -2.42 -19.97
CA ALA A 8 19.67 -2.00 -18.84
C ALA A 8 20.30 -0.89 -17.99
N ASN A 9 21.57 -0.51 -18.23
CA ASN A 9 22.34 0.41 -17.39
C ASN A 9 21.62 1.73 -17.07
N ALA A 10 20.86 2.29 -18.02
CA ALA A 10 20.10 3.53 -17.80
C ALA A 10 19.08 3.45 -16.64
N LEU A 11 18.59 2.25 -16.33
CA LEU A 11 17.62 2.00 -15.25
C LEU A 11 18.28 1.49 -13.97
N LEU A 12 19.50 0.98 -14.04
CA LEU A 12 20.19 0.36 -12.92
C LEU A 12 20.84 1.40 -12.01
N THR A 13 21.28 0.90 -10.86
CA THR A 13 22.10 1.65 -9.92
C THR A 13 23.56 1.37 -10.22
N ASP A 14 24.40 2.38 -10.02
CA ASP A 14 25.86 2.23 -10.12
C ASP A 14 26.50 1.75 -8.82
N LEU A 15 25.71 1.67 -7.74
CA LEU A 15 26.13 1.21 -6.44
C LEU A 15 26.46 -0.28 -6.47
N VAL A 16 27.68 -0.60 -6.04
CA VAL A 16 28.19 -1.98 -5.90
C VAL A 16 28.08 -2.46 -4.46
N ASP A 17 28.19 -1.54 -3.50
CA ASP A 17 28.22 -1.84 -2.06
C ASP A 17 26.92 -1.41 -1.36
N ASP A 18 26.42 -2.29 -0.51
CA ASP A 18 25.25 -2.05 0.33
C ASP A 18 25.53 -1.01 1.44
N ASN A 19 26.80 -0.73 1.74
CA ASN A 19 27.22 0.31 2.69
C ASN A 19 26.65 1.70 2.38
N TYR A 20 26.35 2.02 1.11
CA TYR A 20 25.65 3.26 0.75
C TYR A 20 24.32 3.42 1.50
N SER A 21 23.65 2.30 1.80
CA SER A 21 22.35 2.28 2.49
C SER A 21 22.48 2.37 4.02
N TYR A 22 23.65 2.74 4.57
CA TYR A 22 23.80 2.95 6.01
C TYR A 22 22.81 4.02 6.50
N LEU A 23 22.04 3.67 7.54
CA LEU A 23 20.87 4.41 8.03
C LEU A 23 19.71 4.61 7.02
N PHE A 24 19.87 4.20 5.76
CA PHE A 24 18.88 4.32 4.70
C PHE A 24 18.30 2.96 4.28
N ASP A 25 18.34 1.99 5.19
CA ASP A 25 17.83 0.63 5.02
C ASP A 25 16.48 0.42 5.74
N LEU A 26 15.88 -0.76 5.57
CA LEU A 26 14.59 -1.07 6.19
C LEU A 26 14.65 -1.04 7.72
N LYS A 27 15.75 -1.50 8.33
CA LYS A 27 15.85 -1.61 9.79
C LYS A 27 15.94 -0.23 10.42
N SER A 28 16.76 0.66 9.87
CA SER A 28 16.84 2.04 10.32
C SER A 28 15.51 2.78 10.16
N PHE A 29 14.74 2.56 9.07
CA PHE A 29 13.41 3.16 8.94
C PHE A 29 12.37 2.59 9.92
N PHE A 30 12.45 1.31 10.28
CA PHE A 30 11.56 0.75 11.31
C PHE A 30 11.86 1.35 12.68
N THR A 31 13.14 1.50 13.02
CA THR A 31 13.59 2.14 14.26
C THR A 31 13.21 3.62 14.29
N ALA A 32 13.41 4.35 13.19
CA ALA A 32 12.99 5.75 13.07
C ALA A 32 11.47 5.91 13.30
N LYS A 33 10.66 5.01 12.71
CA LYS A 33 9.21 4.98 12.94
C LYS A 33 8.86 4.68 14.40
N ALA A 34 9.54 3.71 15.02
CA ALA A 34 9.25 3.28 16.39
C ALA A 34 9.55 4.39 17.41
N LEU A 35 10.67 5.09 17.22
CA LEU A 35 11.14 6.19 18.07
C LEU A 35 10.49 7.55 17.74
N ASN A 36 9.61 7.63 16.73
CA ASN A 36 9.02 8.87 16.25
C ASN A 36 10.06 9.95 15.83
N VAL A 37 11.17 9.50 15.23
CA VAL A 37 12.21 10.39 14.68
C VAL A 37 12.26 10.24 13.16
N ALA A 38 12.83 11.24 12.48
CA ALA A 38 12.92 11.24 11.03
C ALA A 38 14.36 11.51 10.59
N LEU A 39 14.88 10.65 9.71
CA LEU A 39 16.16 10.88 9.06
C LEU A 39 16.03 11.97 7.98
N PRO A 40 17.09 12.75 7.73
CA PRO A 40 17.19 13.59 6.55
C PRO A 40 16.93 12.77 5.27
N GLY A 41 16.05 13.25 4.40
CA GLY A 41 15.66 12.52 3.18
C GLY A 41 14.77 11.27 3.40
N GLY A 42 14.59 10.83 4.65
CA GLY A 42 13.78 9.68 5.02
C GLY A 42 12.27 9.95 5.15
N PRO A 43 11.45 8.89 5.31
CA PRO A 43 10.01 9.01 5.48
C PRO A 43 9.62 9.42 6.91
N LYS A 44 8.53 10.19 7.05
CA LYS A 44 7.92 10.55 8.34
C LYS A 44 6.67 9.71 8.63
N PHE A 45 6.45 9.33 9.88
CA PHE A 45 5.34 8.49 10.31
C PHE A 45 4.55 9.12 11.45
N GLU A 46 3.39 8.54 11.74
CA GLU A 46 2.65 8.84 12.96
C GLU A 46 3.35 8.16 14.16
N PRO A 47 3.35 8.79 15.34
CA PRO A 47 3.91 8.21 16.57
C PRO A 47 3.27 6.85 16.87
N LEU A 48 4.11 5.89 17.29
CA LEU A 48 3.65 4.55 17.65
C LEU A 48 2.91 4.54 19.00
N VAL A 49 3.50 5.20 20.00
CA VAL A 49 2.91 5.42 21.32
C VAL A 49 2.49 6.88 21.38
N LYS A 50 1.19 7.14 21.61
CA LYS A 50 0.61 8.50 21.61
C LYS A 50 0.43 9.08 23.02
N ASP A 51 0.35 8.22 24.02
CA ASP A 51 -0.09 8.57 25.38
C ASP A 51 1.08 8.73 26.36
N LYS A 52 2.29 9.01 25.87
CA LYS A 52 3.44 9.25 26.74
C LYS A 52 3.29 10.66 27.33
N SER A 53 3.20 10.78 28.65
CA SER A 53 3.40 12.04 29.37
C SER A 53 4.85 12.47 29.13
N LEU A 54 5.07 13.36 28.16
CA LEU A 54 6.37 13.97 27.91
C LEU A 54 6.87 14.75 29.14
N GLU A 55 5.95 15.14 30.02
CA GLU A 55 6.22 15.91 31.25
C GLU A 55 7.03 15.12 32.30
N ASP A 56 6.98 13.79 32.32
CA ASP A 56 7.70 12.96 33.31
C ASP A 56 9.16 12.63 32.90
N GLU A 57 9.60 13.03 31.70
CA GLU A 57 11.01 12.84 31.24
C GLU A 57 11.85 14.12 31.34
N ASP A 58 11.24 15.30 31.47
CA ASP A 58 11.94 16.59 31.39
C ASP A 58 12.63 17.02 32.71
N TRP A 59 12.14 16.59 33.88
CA TRP A 59 12.69 16.96 35.20
C TRP A 59 13.06 15.74 36.04
N ASN A 60 14.14 15.07 35.65
CA ASN A 60 14.62 13.86 36.31
C ASN A 60 16.03 14.11 36.84
N GLU A 61 16.43 13.46 37.94
CA GLU A 61 17.74 13.66 38.57
C GLU A 61 18.94 13.44 37.61
N PHE A 62 18.71 12.62 36.58
CA PHE A 62 19.67 12.30 35.53
C PHE A 62 19.76 13.33 34.39
N ASN A 63 18.73 14.16 34.19
CA ASN A 63 18.64 15.13 33.09
C ASN A 63 19.02 16.57 33.51
N ASP A 64 19.61 16.74 34.70
CA ASP A 64 20.10 18.03 35.19
C ASP A 64 21.20 18.59 34.29
N ILE A 65 20.96 19.79 33.75
CA ILE A 65 21.87 20.49 32.83
C ILE A 65 23.26 20.73 33.44
N ASN A 66 23.37 20.87 34.76
CA ASN A 66 24.63 21.11 35.44
C ASN A 66 25.49 19.84 35.56
N LYS A 67 24.88 18.66 35.41
CA LYS A 67 25.55 17.36 35.53
C LYS A 67 25.94 16.77 34.16
N ILE A 68 25.46 17.33 33.06
CA ILE A 68 25.68 16.81 31.70
C ILE A 68 26.74 17.63 30.96
N ILE A 69 27.83 16.97 30.55
CA ILE A 69 28.87 17.59 29.72
C ILE A 69 28.46 17.50 28.24
N ILE A 70 28.00 18.62 27.66
CA ILE A 70 27.65 18.70 26.24
C ILE A 70 28.87 19.12 25.41
N ARG A 71 29.61 18.14 24.88
CA ARG A 71 30.70 18.41 23.90
C ARG A 71 30.21 18.47 22.47
N GLN A 72 29.30 17.56 22.11
CA GLN A 72 28.70 17.46 20.79
C GLN A 72 27.22 17.11 20.97
N PRO A 73 26.30 17.75 20.23
CA PRO A 73 24.89 17.45 20.34
C PRO A 73 24.59 16.04 19.82
N ILE A 74 23.76 15.30 20.55
CA ILE A 74 23.31 13.97 20.13
C ILE A 74 22.34 14.13 18.95
N ARG A 75 22.77 13.70 17.77
CA ARG A 75 21.98 13.78 16.54
C ARG A 75 20.96 12.65 16.44
N THR A 76 19.94 12.85 15.61
CA THR A 76 18.92 11.83 15.32
C THR A 76 19.50 10.53 14.75
N GLU A 77 20.58 10.66 13.98
CA GLU A 77 21.31 9.57 13.35
C GLU A 77 21.93 8.66 14.42
N TYR A 78 22.43 9.21 15.52
CA TYR A 78 22.99 8.43 16.63
C TYR A 78 21.91 7.63 17.35
N ARG A 79 20.75 8.25 17.56
CA ARG A 79 19.57 7.60 18.17
C ARG A 79 19.04 6.43 17.35
N ILE A 80 19.30 6.39 16.04
CA ILE A 80 18.89 5.29 15.16
C ILE A 80 20.01 4.25 15.02
N ALA A 81 21.26 4.70 14.88
CA ALA A 81 22.42 3.82 14.78
C ALA A 81 22.62 2.96 16.03
N PHE A 82 22.49 3.58 17.21
CA PHE A 82 22.64 2.91 18.50
C PHE A 82 21.37 3.11 19.35
N PRO A 83 20.27 2.40 19.00
CA PRO A 83 18.94 2.72 19.52
C PRO A 83 18.79 2.44 21.01
N TYR A 84 19.55 1.51 21.58
CA TYR A 84 19.50 1.19 23.00
C TYR A 84 20.38 2.10 23.87
N LEU A 85 21.35 2.81 23.27
CA LEU A 85 22.29 3.66 24.00
C LEU A 85 21.75 5.08 24.18
N TYR A 86 21.21 5.67 23.11
CA TYR A 86 20.81 7.08 23.08
C TYR A 86 19.29 7.31 23.23
N ASN A 87 18.52 6.29 23.64
CA ASN A 87 17.08 6.43 23.90
C ASN A 87 16.70 5.77 25.21
N SER A 88 15.94 6.48 26.04
CA SER A 88 15.43 5.96 27.32
C SER A 88 14.38 4.86 27.16
N TYR A 89 13.61 4.88 26.06
CA TYR A 89 12.53 3.91 25.80
C TYR A 89 12.59 3.32 24.38
N PRO A 90 13.46 2.34 24.12
CA PRO A 90 13.60 1.71 22.82
C PRO A 90 12.53 0.62 22.58
N PHE A 91 11.27 1.03 22.44
CA PHE A 91 10.17 0.10 22.19
C PHE A 91 9.99 -0.24 20.71
N GLN A 92 9.90 -1.54 20.38
CA GLN A 92 9.76 -2.06 19.01
C GLN A 92 10.83 -1.54 18.02
N VAL A 93 12.02 -1.23 18.52
CA VAL A 93 13.17 -0.88 17.70
C VAL A 93 13.76 -2.12 17.02
N HIS A 94 14.47 -1.90 15.93
CA HIS A 94 15.19 -2.94 15.21
C HIS A 94 16.68 -2.57 15.13
N LEU A 95 17.54 -3.56 15.36
CA LEU A 95 18.98 -3.41 15.12
C LEU A 95 19.23 -3.33 13.61
N SER A 96 19.97 -2.30 13.20
CA SER A 96 20.49 -2.12 11.84
C SER A 96 21.74 -2.97 11.63
N TRP A 97 21.98 -3.31 10.36
CA TRP A 97 23.26 -3.86 9.96
C TRP A 97 24.34 -2.76 10.05
N TYR A 98 25.48 -3.07 10.66
CA TYR A 98 26.50 -2.06 10.96
C TYR A 98 27.36 -1.73 9.73
N HIS A 99 28.00 -2.74 9.13
CA HIS A 99 28.95 -2.54 8.04
C HIS A 99 29.17 -3.83 7.24
N THR A 100 29.28 -3.72 5.92
CA THR A 100 29.83 -4.77 5.04
C THR A 100 31.29 -4.45 4.71
N PRO A 101 32.18 -5.42 4.46
CA PRO A 101 33.51 -5.13 3.96
C PRO A 101 33.42 -4.30 2.67
N ASN A 102 34.17 -3.20 2.59
CA ASN A 102 34.12 -2.30 1.44
C ASN A 102 34.51 -3.04 0.16
N VAL A 103 33.59 -3.06 -0.81
CA VAL A 103 33.84 -3.68 -2.10
C VAL A 103 34.60 -2.71 -3.00
N LEU A 104 35.87 -3.00 -3.25
CA LEU A 104 36.74 -2.22 -4.13
C LEU A 104 36.76 -2.83 -5.53
N PHE A 105 35.66 -2.66 -6.27
CA PHE A 105 35.54 -3.13 -7.64
C PHE A 105 35.76 -1.98 -8.63
N ILE A 106 36.72 -2.15 -9.54
CA ILE A 106 37.02 -1.20 -10.61
C ILE A 106 36.31 -1.67 -11.88
N LYS A 107 35.48 -0.80 -12.47
CA LYS A 107 34.79 -1.06 -13.73
C LYS A 107 35.73 -0.68 -14.88
N THR A 108 36.00 -1.64 -15.76
CA THR A 108 36.78 -1.45 -16.99
C THR A 108 35.87 -0.86 -18.06
N GLU A 109 36.13 0.38 -18.49
CA GLU A 109 35.37 1.04 -19.56
C GLU A 109 35.95 0.71 -20.96
N ASP A 110 37.26 0.49 -21.03
CA ASP A 110 37.98 0.18 -22.27
C ASP A 110 38.14 -1.35 -22.43
N PRO A 111 37.53 -1.98 -23.46
CA PRO A 111 37.67 -3.40 -23.71
C PRO A 111 39.03 -3.79 -24.30
N ASP A 112 39.84 -2.83 -24.76
CA ASP A 112 41.15 -3.11 -25.36
C ASP A 112 42.22 -3.41 -24.29
N LEU A 113 41.96 -3.05 -23.03
CA LEU A 113 42.81 -3.41 -21.89
C LEU A 113 42.63 -4.89 -21.51
N PRO A 114 43.71 -5.57 -21.06
CA PRO A 114 43.61 -6.97 -20.68
C PRO A 114 42.71 -7.15 -19.44
N ALA A 115 42.11 -8.33 -19.25
CA ALA A 115 41.13 -8.51 -18.17
C ALA A 115 41.72 -8.35 -16.75
N PHE A 116 43.01 -8.65 -16.60
CA PHE A 116 43.77 -8.43 -15.38
C PHE A 116 44.89 -7.44 -15.67
N TYR A 117 44.77 -6.23 -15.13
CA TYR A 117 45.81 -5.20 -15.22
C TYR A 117 45.86 -4.39 -13.94
N PHE A 118 46.99 -3.71 -13.75
CA PHE A 118 47.15 -2.76 -12.66
C PHE A 118 46.52 -1.43 -13.06
N ASP A 119 45.29 -1.20 -12.61
CA ASP A 119 44.54 0.00 -12.94
C ASP A 119 45.17 1.26 -12.31
N PRO A 120 45.20 2.42 -13.00
CA PRO A 120 45.74 3.66 -12.46
C PRO A 120 45.07 4.15 -11.16
N LEU A 121 43.85 3.69 -10.85
CA LEU A 121 43.18 3.98 -9.58
C LEU A 121 43.77 3.19 -8.40
N ILE A 122 44.55 2.14 -8.66
CA ILE A 122 45.20 1.35 -7.62
C ILE A 122 46.49 2.05 -7.19
N ASN A 123 46.64 2.25 -5.86
CA ASN A 123 47.86 2.82 -5.31
C ASN A 123 49.06 1.91 -5.60
N PRO A 124 50.18 2.42 -6.13
CA PRO A 124 51.35 1.61 -6.45
C PRO A 124 51.93 0.95 -5.21
N ILE A 125 52.29 -0.32 -5.34
CA ILE A 125 52.96 -1.07 -4.26
C ILE A 125 54.40 -0.56 -4.18
N SER A 126 54.73 0.15 -3.11
CA SER A 126 56.11 0.59 -2.84
C SER A 126 56.78 -0.37 -1.86
N GLN A 127 57.71 -1.19 -2.33
CA GLN A 127 58.49 -2.06 -1.46
C GLN A 127 59.60 -1.23 -0.82
N ARG A 128 59.37 -0.80 0.43
CA ARG A 128 60.36 -0.10 1.26
C ARG A 128 60.79 -1.01 2.41
N GLN A 129 61.55 -2.06 2.10
CA GLN A 129 62.22 -2.88 3.12
C GLN A 129 63.72 -2.54 3.11
N GLY A 130 64.23 -2.05 4.24
CA GLY A 130 65.64 -1.66 4.40
C GLY A 130 66.61 -2.83 4.64
N VAL A 131 66.10 -3.97 5.11
CA VAL A 131 66.84 -5.23 5.26
C VAL A 131 65.89 -6.33 4.78
N LYS A 132 66.28 -7.07 3.75
CA LYS A 132 65.56 -8.29 3.36
C LYS A 132 65.64 -9.24 4.55
N ALA A 133 64.50 -9.66 5.10
CA ALA A 133 64.51 -10.82 5.99
C ALA A 133 65.15 -11.99 5.20
N PRO A 134 66.07 -12.77 5.79
CA PRO A 134 66.64 -13.90 5.09
C PRO A 134 65.52 -14.91 4.82
N GLU A 135 65.00 -14.90 3.59
CA GLU A 135 64.21 -16.01 3.09
C GLU A 135 65.11 -17.25 3.17
N VAL A 136 64.64 -18.29 3.86
CA VAL A 136 65.34 -19.58 3.93
C VAL A 136 65.16 -20.25 2.57
N LEU A 137 65.91 -19.75 1.59
CA LEU A 137 66.09 -20.42 0.32
C LEU A 137 67.01 -21.60 0.61
N PRO A 138 66.59 -22.84 0.34
CA PRO A 138 67.52 -23.97 0.39
C PRO A 138 68.69 -23.64 -0.55
N ALA A 139 69.92 -23.97 -0.13
CA ALA A 139 71.05 -23.93 -1.05
C ALA A 139 70.70 -24.80 -2.26
N ASP A 140 71.11 -24.38 -3.46
CA ASP A 140 70.87 -25.13 -4.69
C ASP A 140 71.37 -26.57 -4.51
N ASP A 141 70.44 -27.48 -4.20
CA ASP A 141 70.70 -28.90 -4.09
C ASP A 141 70.50 -29.46 -5.49
N GLU A 142 71.61 -29.65 -6.21
CA GLU A 142 71.65 -30.23 -7.55
C GLU A 142 70.99 -31.62 -7.61
N ASN A 143 70.62 -32.23 -6.48
CA ASN A 143 69.92 -33.52 -6.41
C ASN A 143 68.38 -33.43 -6.42
N PHE A 144 67.78 -32.23 -6.34
CA PHE A 144 66.32 -32.08 -6.35
C PHE A 144 65.82 -31.59 -7.72
N GLU A 145 65.35 -32.53 -8.54
CA GLU A 145 64.70 -32.25 -9.82
C GLU A 145 63.21 -32.63 -9.75
N LEU A 146 62.37 -31.79 -10.37
CA LEU A 146 60.96 -32.15 -10.56
C LEU A 146 60.85 -33.20 -11.68
N PRO A 147 59.97 -34.21 -11.58
CA PRO A 147 59.74 -35.16 -12.66
C PRO A 147 59.33 -34.45 -13.95
N GLU A 148 59.73 -34.99 -15.12
CA GLU A 148 59.45 -34.37 -16.44
C GLU A 148 57.96 -34.18 -16.73
N GLU A 149 57.09 -35.01 -16.12
CA GLU A 149 55.64 -34.92 -16.22
C GLU A 149 55.04 -33.78 -15.39
N MET A 150 55.83 -33.17 -14.49
CA MET A 150 55.37 -32.10 -13.61
C MET A 150 55.43 -30.75 -14.30
N GLN A 151 54.26 -30.22 -14.64
CA GLN A 151 54.08 -28.87 -15.16
C GLN A 151 53.08 -28.09 -14.30
N PRO A 152 53.02 -26.74 -14.42
CA PRO A 152 51.95 -25.96 -13.81
C PRO A 152 50.57 -26.49 -14.25
N PHE A 153 49.65 -26.68 -13.30
CA PHE A 153 48.38 -27.38 -13.52
C PHE A 153 47.56 -26.95 -14.76
N LEU A 154 47.56 -25.66 -15.12
CA LEU A 154 46.75 -25.10 -16.21
C LEU A 154 47.62 -24.41 -17.27
N ASN A 155 48.82 -24.93 -17.54
CA ASN A 155 49.76 -24.33 -18.49
C ASN A 155 49.19 -24.18 -19.92
N GLU A 156 48.26 -25.07 -20.31
CA GLU A 156 47.60 -25.05 -21.63
C GLU A 156 46.51 -23.97 -21.76
N VAL A 157 46.02 -23.41 -20.65
CA VAL A 157 44.86 -22.50 -20.64
C VAL A 157 45.35 -21.05 -20.49
N PRO A 158 44.91 -20.11 -21.35
CA PRO A 158 45.29 -18.71 -21.20
C PRO A 158 44.72 -18.11 -19.91
N LEU A 159 45.46 -17.17 -19.32
CA LEU A 159 45.07 -16.51 -18.06
C LEU A 159 43.70 -15.81 -18.14
N TYR A 160 43.37 -15.22 -19.29
CA TYR A 160 42.08 -14.59 -19.54
C TYR A 160 41.64 -14.77 -21.00
N THR A 161 40.36 -14.51 -21.24
CA THR A 161 39.70 -14.52 -22.54
C THR A 161 38.89 -13.23 -22.70
N ASP A 162 38.37 -12.96 -23.90
CA ASP A 162 37.54 -11.77 -24.21
C ASP A 162 36.31 -11.62 -23.27
N ASN A 163 35.84 -12.73 -22.70
CA ASN A 163 34.66 -12.75 -21.83
C ASN A 163 35.00 -12.68 -20.33
N THR A 164 36.28 -12.76 -19.95
CA THR A 164 36.69 -12.82 -18.54
C THR A 164 36.31 -11.52 -17.80
N ALA A 165 36.65 -10.35 -18.35
CA ALA A 165 36.31 -9.05 -17.74
C ALA A 165 34.79 -8.87 -17.59
N ASN A 166 34.04 -9.21 -18.64
CA ASN A 166 32.57 -9.19 -18.62
C ASN A 166 31.98 -10.13 -17.55
N GLY A 167 32.58 -11.30 -17.35
CA GLY A 167 32.18 -12.25 -16.30
C GLY A 167 32.41 -11.70 -14.89
N ILE A 168 33.57 -11.07 -14.66
CA ILE A 168 33.90 -10.42 -13.38
C ILE A 168 32.94 -9.26 -13.10
N ALA A 169 32.63 -8.43 -14.09
CA ALA A 169 31.68 -7.33 -13.95
C ALA A 169 30.26 -7.80 -13.58
N LEU A 170 29.83 -8.96 -14.10
CA LEU A 170 28.53 -9.52 -13.76
C LEU A 170 28.45 -10.01 -12.31
N LEU A 171 29.57 -10.38 -11.68
CA LEU A 171 29.60 -10.80 -10.28
C LEU A 171 29.09 -9.70 -9.35
N TRP A 172 29.44 -8.45 -9.66
CA TRP A 172 29.06 -7.25 -8.91
C TRP A 172 27.82 -6.54 -9.46
N SER A 173 27.10 -7.16 -10.39
CA SER A 173 25.88 -6.58 -10.96
C SER A 173 24.66 -6.76 -10.03
N PRO A 174 23.68 -5.84 -10.04
CA PRO A 174 22.49 -5.97 -9.21
C PRO A 174 21.63 -7.16 -9.65
N ARG A 175 20.91 -7.79 -8.72
CA ARG A 175 19.86 -8.75 -9.06
C ARG A 175 18.86 -8.07 -10.01
N PRO A 176 18.59 -8.62 -11.22
CA PRO A 176 18.71 -10.03 -11.59
C PRO A 176 19.99 -10.45 -12.35
N PHE A 177 20.93 -9.55 -12.64
CA PHE A 177 22.02 -9.80 -13.59
C PHE A 177 23.17 -10.66 -13.07
N CYS A 178 23.36 -10.70 -11.74
CA CYS A 178 24.38 -11.53 -11.08
C CYS A 178 24.09 -13.04 -11.10
N LEU A 179 22.92 -13.47 -11.59
CA LEU A 179 22.52 -14.86 -11.62
C LEU A 179 22.52 -15.40 -13.05
N ARG A 180 23.05 -16.62 -13.24
CA ARG A 180 23.05 -17.31 -14.54
C ARG A 180 21.69 -17.93 -14.88
N SER A 181 20.92 -18.31 -13.87
CA SER A 181 19.60 -18.95 -14.00
C SER A 181 18.64 -18.45 -12.92
N GLY A 182 17.35 -18.49 -13.20
CA GLY A 182 16.30 -18.11 -12.27
C GLY A 182 14.90 -18.43 -12.81
N SER A 183 13.90 -18.23 -11.97
CA SER A 183 12.50 -18.43 -12.36
C SER A 183 11.92 -17.20 -13.04
N THR A 184 11.10 -17.41 -14.07
CA THR A 184 10.36 -16.32 -14.71
C THR A 184 9.42 -15.65 -13.70
N ARG A 185 9.26 -14.34 -13.83
CA ARG A 185 8.41 -13.53 -12.95
C ARG A 185 7.31 -12.88 -13.78
N ARG A 186 6.18 -12.60 -13.14
CA ARG A 186 5.11 -11.82 -13.78
C ARG A 186 5.61 -10.39 -14.02
N ALA A 187 5.23 -9.78 -15.14
CA ALA A 187 5.59 -8.40 -15.47
C ALA A 187 5.23 -7.40 -14.34
N ILE A 188 4.10 -7.62 -13.65
CA ILE A 188 3.66 -6.77 -12.53
C ILE A 188 4.59 -6.84 -11.30
N ASP A 189 5.34 -7.91 -11.13
CA ASP A 189 6.20 -8.14 -9.97
C ASP A 189 7.60 -7.54 -10.16
N VAL A 190 7.91 -6.96 -11.32
CA VAL A 190 9.19 -6.32 -11.63
C VAL A 190 9.08 -4.80 -11.45
N PRO A 191 9.68 -4.21 -10.40
CA PRO A 191 9.61 -2.77 -10.15
C PRO A 191 10.83 -2.04 -10.73
N LEU A 192 10.72 -1.57 -11.98
CA LEU A 192 11.82 -0.93 -12.70
C LEU A 192 12.45 0.28 -12.01
N VAL A 193 11.65 1.06 -11.26
CA VAL A 193 12.09 2.32 -10.64
C VAL A 193 12.31 2.23 -9.13
N GLN A 194 12.30 1.00 -8.57
CA GLN A 194 12.40 0.84 -7.11
C GLN A 194 13.77 1.20 -6.55
N SER A 195 14.86 0.93 -7.27
CA SER A 195 16.21 1.36 -6.87
C SER A 195 16.28 2.88 -6.71
N TRP A 196 15.69 3.62 -7.65
CA TRP A 196 15.82 5.08 -7.73
C TRP A 196 15.37 5.77 -6.44
N TYR A 197 14.18 5.45 -5.90
CA TYR A 197 13.69 6.08 -4.67
C TYR A 197 14.14 5.39 -3.38
N ARG A 198 14.86 4.26 -3.49
CA ARG A 198 15.57 3.64 -2.36
C ARG A 198 16.92 4.27 -2.12
N GLU A 199 17.44 5.02 -3.09
CA GLU A 199 18.61 5.87 -2.93
C GLU A 199 18.22 7.27 -2.46
N HIS A 200 19.21 8.04 -2.01
CA HIS A 200 18.98 9.44 -1.67
C HIS A 200 18.57 10.22 -2.91
N CYS A 201 17.66 11.19 -2.73
CA CYS A 201 17.32 12.11 -3.80
C CYS A 201 18.56 12.90 -4.22
N PRO A 202 18.86 13.02 -5.53
CA PRO A 202 19.98 13.82 -6.01
C PRO A 202 19.95 15.26 -5.48
N ALA A 203 21.14 15.84 -5.25
CA ALA A 203 21.28 17.22 -4.82
C ALA A 203 20.72 18.21 -5.87
N GLY A 204 20.26 19.38 -5.44
CA GLY A 204 19.69 20.40 -6.33
C GLY A 204 18.27 20.12 -6.86
N MET A 205 17.69 18.96 -6.57
CA MET A 205 16.33 18.63 -7.02
C MET A 205 15.26 19.48 -6.31
N PRO A 206 14.19 19.93 -6.99
CA PRO A 206 13.13 20.75 -6.38
C PRO A 206 12.39 20.04 -5.23
N VAL A 207 11.81 20.83 -4.32
CA VAL A 207 11.05 20.34 -3.14
C VAL A 207 10.01 19.28 -3.51
N LYS A 208 9.27 19.48 -4.61
CA LYS A 208 8.24 18.53 -5.07
C LYS A 208 8.79 17.11 -5.32
N VAL A 209 10.02 16.99 -5.83
CA VAL A 209 10.67 15.71 -6.13
C VAL A 209 11.15 15.09 -4.82
N ARG A 210 11.80 15.87 -3.96
CA ARG A 210 12.27 15.41 -2.64
C ARG A 210 11.13 14.84 -1.80
N VAL A 211 9.98 15.52 -1.78
CA VAL A 211 8.77 15.03 -1.10
C VAL A 211 8.23 13.75 -1.74
N SER A 212 8.30 13.60 -3.05
CA SER A 212 7.87 12.37 -3.74
C SER A 212 8.78 11.18 -3.44
N TYR A 213 10.10 11.37 -3.36
CA TYR A 213 11.03 10.34 -2.88
C TYR A 213 10.65 9.87 -1.46
N GLN A 214 10.47 10.81 -0.52
CA GLN A 214 10.07 10.50 0.86
C GLN A 214 8.74 9.74 0.93
N LYS A 215 7.75 10.11 0.12
CA LYS A 215 6.44 9.43 0.08
C LYS A 215 6.53 8.02 -0.49
N LEU A 216 7.31 7.83 -1.56
CA LEU A 216 7.52 6.50 -2.15
C LEU A 216 8.26 5.58 -1.17
N LEU A 217 9.28 6.11 -0.51
CA LEU A 217 10.01 5.43 0.55
C LEU A 217 9.07 5.08 1.73
N LYS A 218 8.18 5.99 2.13
CA LYS A 218 7.14 5.71 3.12
C LYS A 218 6.24 4.54 2.71
N TYR A 219 5.80 4.48 1.45
CA TYR A 219 5.02 3.34 0.97
C TYR A 219 5.82 2.04 0.97
N TYR A 220 7.08 2.08 0.59
CA TYR A 220 7.99 0.93 0.62
C TYR A 220 8.15 0.38 2.05
N VAL A 221 8.46 1.24 3.01
CA VAL A 221 8.61 0.88 4.43
C VAL A 221 7.30 0.33 5.01
N LEU A 222 6.16 0.96 4.74
CA LEU A 222 4.87 0.45 5.23
C LEU A 222 4.48 -0.91 4.65
N ASN A 223 4.83 -1.18 3.38
CA ASN A 223 4.61 -2.47 2.77
C ASN A 223 5.48 -3.56 3.41
N ALA A 224 6.73 -3.24 3.76
CA ALA A 224 7.66 -4.16 4.41
C ALA A 224 7.27 -4.41 5.89
N LEU A 225 6.92 -3.35 6.62
CA LEU A 225 6.58 -3.42 8.06
C LEU A 225 5.34 -4.26 8.33
N HIS A 226 4.28 -4.08 7.54
CA HIS A 226 3.03 -4.83 7.70
C HIS A 226 3.00 -6.13 6.89
N HIS A 227 4.15 -6.56 6.35
CA HIS A 227 4.23 -7.81 5.63
C HIS A 227 4.00 -8.98 6.58
N ARG A 228 2.97 -9.78 6.30
CA ARG A 228 2.73 -11.06 6.96
C ARG A 228 2.93 -12.17 5.93
N ARG A 229 3.57 -13.26 6.36
CA ARG A 229 3.73 -14.45 5.52
C ARG A 229 2.35 -14.90 5.01
N PRO A 230 2.19 -15.16 3.70
CA PRO A 230 0.93 -15.66 3.16
C PRO A 230 0.51 -16.95 3.89
N LYS A 231 -0.71 -16.98 4.43
CA LYS A 231 -1.24 -18.20 5.05
C LYS A 231 -1.46 -19.27 3.97
N PRO A 232 -1.16 -20.55 4.23
CA PRO A 232 -1.53 -21.62 3.30
C PRO A 232 -3.06 -21.61 3.12
N GLN A 233 -3.51 -21.70 1.87
CA GLN A 233 -4.93 -21.69 1.50
C GLN A 233 -5.16 -22.73 0.39
N LYS A 234 -6.37 -23.30 0.34
CA LYS A 234 -6.77 -24.17 -0.76
C LYS A 234 -6.78 -23.36 -2.07
N LYS A 235 -6.02 -23.82 -3.06
CA LYS A 235 -5.94 -23.15 -4.37
C LYS A 235 -7.31 -23.27 -5.07
N ARG A 236 -7.94 -22.12 -5.36
CA ARG A 236 -9.20 -22.02 -6.11
C ARG A 236 -8.93 -21.44 -7.49
N TYR A 237 -9.17 -22.21 -8.54
CA TYR A 237 -8.88 -21.83 -9.92
C TYR A 237 -10.16 -21.45 -10.68
N LEU A 238 -10.59 -20.19 -10.57
CA LEU A 238 -11.86 -19.72 -11.12
C LEU A 238 -12.03 -20.00 -12.62
N PHE A 239 -11.03 -19.66 -13.44
CA PHE A 239 -11.12 -19.89 -14.90
C PHE A 239 -11.03 -21.36 -15.31
N ARG A 240 -10.37 -22.21 -14.50
CA ARG A 240 -10.41 -23.67 -14.74
C ARG A 240 -11.80 -24.23 -14.46
N SER A 241 -12.47 -23.72 -13.42
CA SER A 241 -13.86 -24.08 -13.12
C SER A 241 -14.82 -23.60 -14.20
N PHE A 242 -14.65 -22.39 -14.74
CA PHE A 242 -15.48 -21.90 -15.86
C PHE A 242 -15.29 -22.74 -17.13
N LYS A 243 -14.03 -23.03 -17.49
CA LYS A 243 -13.69 -23.88 -18.65
C LYS A 243 -14.34 -25.26 -18.59
N ALA A 244 -14.48 -25.83 -17.39
CA ALA A 244 -15.09 -27.14 -17.22
C ALA A 244 -16.60 -27.18 -17.53
N THR A 245 -17.25 -26.01 -17.62
CA THR A 245 -18.69 -25.94 -17.93
C THR A 245 -18.93 -25.77 -19.43
N LYS A 246 -20.08 -26.25 -19.93
CA LYS A 246 -20.48 -26.11 -21.33
C LYS A 246 -20.68 -24.67 -21.82
N PHE A 247 -20.79 -23.70 -20.90
CA PHE A 247 -21.09 -22.31 -21.20
C PHE A 247 -19.87 -21.48 -21.66
N PHE A 248 -18.64 -22.00 -21.45
CA PHE A 248 -17.41 -21.29 -21.78
C PHE A 248 -16.57 -22.08 -22.78
N GLN A 249 -16.13 -21.39 -23.84
CA GLN A 249 -15.24 -21.91 -24.87
C GLN A 249 -13.88 -21.19 -24.81
N ILE A 250 -12.86 -21.75 -25.46
CA ILE A 250 -11.52 -21.16 -25.54
C ILE A 250 -11.18 -20.84 -26.98
N THR A 251 -10.62 -19.66 -27.19
CA THR A 251 -10.09 -19.21 -28.46
C THR A 251 -8.86 -18.33 -28.23
N THR A 252 -8.13 -18.01 -29.30
CA THR A 252 -7.01 -17.06 -29.33
C THR A 252 -7.41 -15.87 -30.18
N LEU A 253 -7.30 -14.66 -29.63
CA LEU A 253 -7.74 -13.41 -30.28
C LEU A 253 -6.69 -12.31 -30.07
N ASP A 254 -6.75 -11.27 -30.89
CA ASP A 254 -5.95 -10.06 -30.70
C ASP A 254 -6.35 -9.36 -29.39
N TRP A 255 -5.37 -8.80 -28.67
CA TRP A 255 -5.60 -8.06 -27.43
C TRP A 255 -6.54 -6.87 -27.62
N VAL A 256 -6.42 -6.15 -28.75
CA VAL A 256 -7.30 -5.00 -29.06
C VAL A 256 -8.73 -5.47 -29.32
N GLU A 257 -8.90 -6.60 -30.00
CA GLU A 257 -10.21 -7.20 -30.24
C GLU A 257 -10.90 -7.55 -28.92
N VAL A 258 -10.19 -8.26 -28.03
CA VAL A 258 -10.71 -8.61 -26.70
C VAL A 258 -11.01 -7.35 -25.88
N GLY A 259 -10.15 -6.33 -25.94
CA GLY A 259 -10.37 -5.04 -25.28
C GLY A 259 -11.67 -4.35 -25.73
N LEU A 260 -11.93 -4.32 -27.03
CA LEU A 260 -13.18 -3.78 -27.61
C LEU A 260 -14.40 -4.60 -27.20
N GLN A 261 -14.29 -5.93 -27.20
CA GLN A 261 -15.35 -6.82 -26.74
C GLN A 261 -15.70 -6.57 -25.27
N VAL A 262 -14.69 -6.46 -24.39
CA VAL A 262 -14.89 -6.17 -22.95
C VAL A 262 -15.57 -4.80 -22.75
N CYS A 263 -15.17 -3.77 -23.51
CA CYS A 263 -15.79 -2.45 -23.43
C CYS A 263 -17.27 -2.48 -23.87
N ARG A 264 -17.57 -3.16 -24.98
CA ARG A 264 -18.94 -3.35 -25.49
C ARG A 264 -19.80 -4.14 -24.51
N GLN A 265 -19.30 -5.25 -23.98
CA GLN A 265 -19.99 -6.07 -22.98
C GLN A 265 -20.28 -5.26 -21.71
N GLY A 266 -19.28 -4.53 -21.19
CA GLY A 266 -19.45 -3.67 -20.02
C GLY A 266 -20.51 -2.58 -20.22
N TYR A 267 -20.51 -1.93 -21.40
CA TYR A 267 -21.54 -0.95 -21.77
C TYR A 267 -22.94 -1.58 -21.77
N ASN A 268 -23.11 -2.70 -22.47
CA ASN A 268 -24.37 -3.41 -22.58
C ASN A 268 -24.88 -3.89 -21.21
N MET A 269 -24.02 -4.45 -20.36
CA MET A 269 -24.39 -4.89 -19.01
C MET A 269 -24.93 -3.74 -18.15
N LEU A 270 -24.26 -2.59 -18.17
CA LEU A 270 -24.72 -1.41 -17.43
C LEU A 270 -26.00 -0.83 -18.02
N ASN A 271 -26.13 -0.78 -19.35
CA ASN A 271 -27.31 -0.26 -20.01
C ASN A 271 -28.53 -1.16 -19.77
N LEU A 272 -28.37 -2.48 -19.86
CA LEU A 272 -29.41 -3.46 -19.50
C LEU A 272 -29.87 -3.26 -18.05
N LEU A 273 -28.99 -2.94 -17.11
CA LEU A 273 -29.38 -2.66 -15.73
C LEU A 273 -30.19 -1.36 -15.58
N ILE A 274 -29.88 -0.32 -16.37
CA ILE A 274 -30.65 0.93 -16.42
C ILE A 274 -32.06 0.65 -16.95
N HIS A 275 -32.17 -0.06 -18.07
CA HIS A 275 -33.45 -0.44 -18.67
C HIS A 275 -34.25 -1.39 -17.78
N ARG A 276 -33.60 -2.37 -17.14
CA ARG A 276 -34.26 -3.30 -16.20
C ARG A 276 -34.88 -2.59 -15.00
N LYS A 277 -34.38 -1.41 -14.62
CA LYS A 277 -34.95 -0.55 -13.58
C LYS A 277 -36.01 0.43 -14.09
N ASN A 278 -36.33 0.39 -15.38
CA ASN A 278 -37.23 1.30 -16.08
C ASN A 278 -36.82 2.76 -15.86
N LEU A 279 -35.56 3.08 -16.19
CA LEU A 279 -34.97 4.41 -16.07
C LEU A 279 -34.72 5.05 -17.45
N ASN A 280 -35.77 5.15 -18.27
CA ASN A 280 -35.69 5.62 -19.66
C ASN A 280 -35.23 7.09 -19.81
N TYR A 281 -35.26 7.85 -18.71
CA TYR A 281 -34.80 9.24 -18.63
C TYR A 281 -33.30 9.37 -18.30
N LEU A 282 -32.57 8.26 -18.23
CA LEU A 282 -31.12 8.23 -18.13
C LEU A 282 -30.51 7.63 -19.40
N HIS A 283 -29.46 8.27 -19.89
CA HIS A 283 -28.67 7.78 -21.01
C HIS A 283 -27.23 7.54 -20.55
N LEU A 284 -26.71 6.35 -20.86
CA LEU A 284 -25.30 6.02 -20.73
C LEU A 284 -24.65 6.19 -22.10
N ASP A 285 -23.72 7.13 -22.22
CA ASP A 285 -22.93 7.27 -23.46
C ASP A 285 -21.82 6.21 -23.55
N TYR A 286 -21.24 6.04 -24.73
CA TYR A 286 -20.19 5.04 -24.98
C TYR A 286 -18.90 5.31 -24.20
N ASN A 287 -18.66 6.54 -23.73
CA ASN A 287 -17.55 6.91 -22.83
C ASN A 287 -17.92 6.75 -21.35
N PHE A 288 -19.01 6.02 -21.09
CA PHE A 288 -19.53 5.72 -19.78
C PHE A 288 -19.92 6.95 -18.97
N ASN A 289 -20.28 8.09 -19.56
CA ASN A 289 -20.97 9.17 -18.85
C ASN A 289 -22.45 8.82 -18.68
N LEU A 290 -22.95 8.92 -17.44
CA LEU A 290 -24.38 8.79 -17.18
C LEU A 290 -25.00 10.19 -17.13
N LYS A 291 -25.89 10.50 -18.08
CA LYS A 291 -26.53 11.80 -18.22
C LYS A 291 -28.06 11.67 -18.15
N PRO A 292 -28.78 12.62 -17.54
CA PRO A 292 -30.23 12.68 -17.67
C PRO A 292 -30.61 13.18 -19.06
N VAL A 293 -31.64 12.59 -19.67
CA VAL A 293 -32.15 13.01 -20.99
C VAL A 293 -33.00 14.29 -20.87
N LYS A 294 -33.65 14.46 -19.70
CA LYS A 294 -34.49 15.61 -19.36
C LYS A 294 -34.27 16.00 -17.90
N THR A 295 -34.74 17.17 -17.50
CA THR A 295 -34.78 17.55 -16.09
C THR A 295 -35.65 16.57 -15.31
N LEU A 296 -35.08 15.96 -14.26
CA LEU A 296 -35.74 14.89 -13.51
C LEU A 296 -36.61 15.45 -12.38
N THR A 297 -37.81 14.89 -12.24
CA THR A 297 -38.66 15.13 -11.06
C THR A 297 -38.00 14.58 -9.80
N THR A 298 -38.47 15.01 -8.62
CA THR A 298 -37.97 14.50 -7.34
C THR A 298 -38.16 12.99 -7.18
N LYS A 299 -39.26 12.43 -7.73
CA LYS A 299 -39.56 10.98 -7.75
C LYS A 299 -38.59 10.23 -8.66
N GLU A 300 -38.37 10.71 -9.88
CA GLU A 300 -37.40 10.13 -10.82
C GLU A 300 -35.98 10.18 -10.26
N ARG A 301 -35.56 11.31 -9.67
CA ARG A 301 -34.24 11.49 -9.04
C ARG A 301 -34.03 10.52 -7.87
N LYS A 302 -35.03 10.32 -7.02
CA LYS A 302 -34.94 9.34 -5.91
C LYS A 302 -34.85 7.91 -6.44
N LYS A 303 -35.62 7.55 -7.49
CA LYS A 303 -35.63 6.20 -8.09
C LYS A 303 -34.32 5.87 -8.83
N SER A 304 -33.75 6.84 -9.52
CA SER A 304 -32.55 6.68 -10.36
C SER A 304 -31.21 6.82 -9.64
N ARG A 305 -31.23 7.10 -8.33
CA ARG A 305 -30.01 7.25 -7.53
C ARG A 305 -29.28 5.91 -7.40
N PHE A 306 -28.29 5.71 -8.25
CA PHE A 306 -27.39 4.56 -8.16
C PHE A 306 -26.41 4.71 -7.00
N GLY A 307 -25.97 3.56 -6.47
CA GLY A 307 -24.98 3.49 -5.39
C GLY A 307 -23.55 3.36 -5.92
N ASN A 308 -22.60 3.27 -4.99
CA ASN A 308 -21.16 3.18 -5.30
C ASN A 308 -20.80 1.96 -6.15
N ALA A 309 -21.51 0.84 -6.03
CA ALA A 309 -21.25 -0.37 -6.83
C ALA A 309 -21.34 -0.11 -8.34
N PHE A 310 -22.45 0.50 -8.78
CA PHE A 310 -22.69 0.83 -10.18
C PHE A 310 -21.69 1.87 -10.68
N HIS A 311 -21.54 2.97 -9.95
CA HIS A 311 -20.69 4.06 -10.39
C HIS A 311 -19.20 3.73 -10.37
N LEU A 312 -18.72 2.95 -9.40
CA LEU A 312 -17.33 2.51 -9.36
C LEU A 312 -17.02 1.55 -10.52
N CYS A 313 -17.92 0.61 -10.81
CA CYS A 313 -17.80 -0.29 -11.97
C CYS A 313 -17.78 0.51 -13.29
N ARG A 314 -18.70 1.46 -13.46
CA ARG A 314 -18.76 2.37 -14.61
C ARG A 314 -17.45 3.13 -14.83
N GLU A 315 -16.85 3.68 -13.76
CA GLU A 315 -15.60 4.43 -13.87
C GLU A 315 -14.37 3.53 -14.15
N ILE A 316 -14.37 2.27 -13.69
CA ILE A 316 -13.34 1.28 -14.07
C ILE A 316 -13.46 0.94 -15.56
N LEU A 317 -14.68 0.76 -16.05
CA LEU A 317 -14.92 0.52 -17.48
C LEU A 317 -14.53 1.74 -18.32
N ARG A 318 -14.77 2.97 -17.83
CA ARG A 318 -14.23 4.17 -18.47
C ARG A 318 -12.71 4.14 -18.57
N LEU A 319 -12.00 3.85 -17.47
CA LEU A 319 -10.53 3.76 -17.49
C LEU A 319 -10.04 2.71 -18.50
N THR A 320 -10.69 1.55 -18.51
CA THR A 320 -10.38 0.45 -19.44
C THR A 320 -10.58 0.90 -20.88
N LYS A 321 -11.70 1.58 -21.16
CA LYS A 321 -12.02 2.10 -22.48
C LYS A 321 -11.01 3.14 -22.96
N LEU A 322 -10.59 4.08 -22.10
CA LEU A 322 -9.54 5.04 -22.45
C LEU A 322 -8.24 4.35 -22.90
N ILE A 323 -7.83 3.30 -22.19
CA ILE A 323 -6.62 2.52 -22.54
C ILE A 323 -6.81 1.80 -23.87
N VAL A 324 -7.93 1.10 -24.05
CA VAL A 324 -8.23 0.35 -25.28
C VAL A 324 -8.34 1.29 -26.48
N ASP A 325 -9.04 2.41 -26.34
CA ASP A 325 -9.18 3.40 -27.42
C ASP A 325 -7.82 3.96 -27.84
N SER A 326 -6.88 4.21 -26.90
CA SER A 326 -5.52 4.63 -27.25
C SER A 326 -4.82 3.58 -28.13
N HIS A 327 -4.95 2.30 -27.81
CA HIS A 327 -4.40 1.23 -28.66
C HIS A 327 -5.14 1.11 -30.01
N VAL A 328 -6.44 1.36 -30.05
CA VAL A 328 -7.21 1.38 -31.31
C VAL A 328 -6.72 2.51 -32.21
N GLN A 329 -6.53 3.72 -31.68
CA GLN A 329 -6.02 4.86 -32.47
C GLN A 329 -4.62 4.59 -33.03
N TYR A 330 -3.75 3.95 -32.25
CA TYR A 330 -2.46 3.47 -32.73
C TYR A 330 -2.60 2.45 -33.87
N ARG A 331 -3.49 1.47 -33.71
CA ARG A 331 -3.70 0.40 -34.73
C ARG A 331 -4.38 0.90 -36.00
N LEU A 332 -5.16 1.99 -35.92
CA LEU A 332 -5.72 2.67 -37.08
C LEU A 332 -4.69 3.53 -37.83
N GLY A 333 -3.48 3.70 -37.31
CA GLY A 333 -2.44 4.54 -37.91
C GLY A 333 -2.62 6.05 -37.66
N ASN A 334 -3.55 6.44 -36.80
CA ASN A 334 -3.81 7.85 -36.48
C ASN A 334 -2.79 8.44 -35.50
N VAL A 335 -2.09 7.59 -34.74
CA VAL A 335 -1.19 7.96 -33.65
C VAL A 335 0.06 7.08 -33.71
N ASP A 336 1.22 7.67 -33.45
CA ASP A 336 2.51 6.96 -33.44
C ASP A 336 2.74 6.14 -32.16
N ALA A 337 3.68 5.18 -32.19
CA ALA A 337 4.06 4.33 -31.07
C ALA A 337 4.55 5.13 -29.85
N PHE A 338 5.34 6.20 -30.07
CA PHE A 338 5.81 7.05 -28.98
C PHE A 338 4.67 7.85 -28.33
N GLN A 339 3.75 8.34 -29.15
CA GLN A 339 2.54 9.05 -28.70
C GLN A 339 1.59 8.11 -27.95
N LEU A 340 1.46 6.85 -28.38
CA LEU A 340 0.73 5.82 -27.63
C LEU A 340 1.35 5.62 -26.24
N ALA A 341 2.67 5.47 -26.17
CA ALA A 341 3.37 5.26 -24.89
C ALA A 341 3.21 6.47 -23.94
N ASP A 342 3.32 7.69 -24.45
CA ASP A 342 3.06 8.92 -23.68
C ASP A 342 1.59 9.03 -23.26
N GLY A 343 0.66 8.67 -24.15
CA GLY A 343 -0.77 8.60 -23.86
C GLY A 343 -1.11 7.63 -22.72
N LEU A 344 -0.50 6.43 -22.73
CA LEU A 344 -0.65 5.46 -21.64
C LEU A 344 -0.06 6.00 -20.33
N GLN A 345 1.13 6.63 -20.38
CA GLN A 345 1.72 7.25 -19.20
C GLN A 345 0.80 8.32 -18.63
N TYR A 346 0.25 9.17 -19.51
CA TYR A 346 -0.66 10.22 -19.13
C TYR A 346 -1.93 9.66 -18.48
N ILE A 347 -2.54 8.63 -19.07
CA ILE A 347 -3.73 7.96 -18.54
C ILE A 347 -3.46 7.45 -17.12
N PHE A 348 -2.39 6.68 -16.90
CA PHE A 348 -2.10 6.11 -15.59
C PHE A 348 -1.66 7.15 -14.55
N ALA A 349 -1.06 8.26 -14.96
CA ALA A 349 -0.70 9.36 -14.07
C ALA A 349 -1.90 10.26 -13.70
N HIS A 350 -2.91 10.35 -14.56
CA HIS A 350 -4.03 11.30 -14.44
C HIS A 350 -5.41 10.63 -14.35
N VAL A 351 -5.51 9.38 -13.87
CA VAL A 351 -6.79 8.69 -13.64
C VAL A 351 -7.77 9.52 -12.81
N GLY A 352 -7.29 10.28 -11.83
CA GLY A 352 -8.16 11.15 -11.01
C GLY A 352 -8.79 12.33 -11.77
N GLN A 353 -8.24 12.72 -12.92
CA GLN A 353 -8.74 13.79 -13.78
C GLN A 353 -9.59 13.21 -14.92
N LEU A 354 -9.12 12.12 -15.53
CA LEU A 354 -9.80 11.46 -16.66
C LEU A 354 -11.03 10.65 -16.23
N THR A 355 -11.05 10.21 -14.97
CA THR A 355 -12.17 9.47 -14.38
C THR A 355 -12.67 10.16 -13.11
N GLY A 356 -13.82 9.72 -12.61
CA GLY A 356 -14.41 10.15 -11.35
C GLY A 356 -14.30 9.13 -10.22
N MET A 357 -13.43 8.12 -10.31
CA MET A 357 -13.40 6.97 -9.38
C MET A 357 -13.29 7.36 -7.90
N TYR A 358 -12.53 8.42 -7.59
CA TYR A 358 -12.30 8.89 -6.23
C TYR A 358 -13.59 9.36 -5.52
N ARG A 359 -14.62 9.78 -6.28
CA ARG A 359 -15.92 10.20 -5.73
C ARG A 359 -16.70 9.02 -5.14
N TYR A 360 -16.55 7.83 -5.72
CA TYR A 360 -17.28 6.62 -5.31
C TYR A 360 -16.45 5.71 -4.40
N LYS A 361 -15.12 5.91 -4.35
CA LYS A 361 -14.22 5.30 -3.36
C LYS A 361 -13.00 6.18 -3.09
N TYR A 362 -13.08 7.01 -2.05
CA TYR A 362 -12.04 8.00 -1.75
C TYR A 362 -10.67 7.43 -1.37
N LYS A 363 -10.61 6.20 -0.83
CA LYS A 363 -9.33 5.54 -0.49
C LYS A 363 -8.38 5.39 -1.71
N LEU A 364 -8.93 5.44 -2.93
CA LEU A 364 -8.19 5.47 -4.19
C LEU A 364 -7.25 6.68 -4.33
N MET A 365 -7.44 7.74 -3.54
CA MET A 365 -6.50 8.86 -3.46
C MET A 365 -5.08 8.41 -3.09
N ARG A 366 -4.92 7.26 -2.41
CA ARG A 366 -3.60 6.64 -2.18
C ARG A 366 -2.89 6.32 -3.50
N GLN A 367 -3.58 5.70 -4.46
CA GLN A 367 -3.03 5.36 -5.77
C GLN A 367 -2.77 6.60 -6.62
N ILE A 368 -3.71 7.55 -6.67
CA ILE A 368 -3.54 8.79 -7.42
C ILE A 368 -2.29 9.55 -6.94
N ARG A 369 -2.10 9.68 -5.62
CA ARG A 369 -0.89 10.32 -5.06
C ARG A 369 0.37 9.55 -5.42
N MET A 370 0.36 8.23 -5.29
CA MET A 370 1.50 7.38 -5.67
C MET A 370 1.88 7.52 -7.15
N CYS A 371 0.90 7.58 -8.07
CA CYS A 371 1.18 7.80 -9.49
C CYS A 371 1.75 9.20 -9.75
N LYS A 372 1.28 10.24 -9.04
CA LYS A 372 1.89 11.58 -9.11
C LYS A 372 3.33 11.59 -8.61
N ASP A 373 3.60 10.91 -7.50
CA ASP A 373 4.96 10.79 -6.96
C ASP A 373 5.89 10.05 -7.94
N LEU A 374 5.42 8.94 -8.54
CA LEU A 374 6.14 8.23 -9.60
C LEU A 374 6.41 9.12 -10.81
N LYS A 375 5.40 9.90 -11.25
CA LYS A 375 5.56 10.87 -12.34
C LYS A 375 6.71 11.84 -12.06
N HIS A 376 6.77 12.40 -10.85
CA HIS A 376 7.85 13.33 -10.49
C HIS A 376 9.23 12.67 -10.56
N VAL A 377 9.39 11.47 -10.00
CA VAL A 377 10.68 10.74 -10.03
C VAL A 377 11.10 10.42 -11.46
N ILE A 378 10.18 9.90 -12.28
CA ILE A 378 10.46 9.53 -13.67
C ILE A 378 10.83 10.77 -14.49
N TYR A 379 10.04 11.83 -14.41
CA TYR A 379 10.21 13.00 -15.29
C TYR A 379 11.50 13.75 -14.98
N TYR A 380 11.90 13.83 -13.71
CA TYR A 380 13.14 14.50 -13.33
C TYR A 380 14.41 13.68 -13.62
N ARG A 381 14.26 12.38 -13.88
CA ARG A 381 15.36 11.54 -14.38
C ARG A 381 15.39 11.49 -15.91
N PHE A 382 14.22 11.55 -16.56
CA PHE A 382 14.07 11.48 -18.02
C PHE A 382 14.36 12.82 -18.71
N ASN A 383 13.85 13.93 -18.18
CA ASN A 383 14.01 15.27 -18.76
C ASN A 383 15.30 15.92 -18.22
N THR A 384 16.44 15.28 -18.44
CA THR A 384 17.77 15.75 -18.06
C THR A 384 18.65 15.91 -19.29
N GLY A 385 19.66 16.78 -19.21
CA GLY A 385 20.56 17.06 -20.33
C GLY A 385 19.83 17.75 -21.50
N PRO A 386 19.94 17.24 -22.74
CA PRO A 386 19.30 17.85 -23.92
C PRO A 386 17.77 17.78 -23.93
N VAL A 387 17.17 16.88 -23.14
CA VAL A 387 15.71 16.65 -23.14
C VAL A 387 15.02 17.69 -22.27
N GLY A 388 14.28 18.59 -22.93
CA GLY A 388 13.54 19.66 -22.27
C GLY A 388 12.29 19.22 -21.51
N LYS A 389 11.58 20.21 -20.95
CA LYS A 389 10.26 19.99 -20.34
C LYS A 389 9.20 19.96 -21.44
N GLY A 390 8.54 18.82 -21.62
CA GLY A 390 7.45 18.69 -22.58
C GLY A 390 6.69 17.35 -22.44
N PRO A 391 5.64 17.14 -23.24
CA PRO A 391 5.10 15.81 -23.49
C PRO A 391 6.14 14.92 -24.20
N GLY A 392 5.98 13.60 -24.13
CA GLY A 392 6.91 12.64 -24.75
C GLY A 392 7.58 11.67 -23.77
N VAL A 393 7.08 11.54 -22.54
CA VAL A 393 7.61 10.62 -21.54
C VAL A 393 6.78 9.33 -21.54
N GLY A 394 7.13 8.40 -22.43
CA GLY A 394 6.40 7.13 -22.63
C GLY A 394 6.61 6.03 -21.58
N PHE A 395 7.04 6.35 -20.36
CA PHE A 395 7.45 5.34 -19.36
C PHE A 395 6.32 4.94 -18.39
N TRP A 396 5.33 4.20 -18.91
CA TRP A 396 4.05 3.91 -18.26
C TRP A 396 4.03 2.74 -17.28
N ALA A 397 5.05 1.87 -17.30
CA ALA A 397 5.05 0.62 -16.52
C ALA A 397 4.87 0.82 -15.00
N PRO A 398 5.49 1.82 -14.33
CA PRO A 398 5.28 2.04 -12.90
C PRO A 398 3.84 2.41 -12.55
N GLY A 399 3.22 3.31 -13.32
CA GLY A 399 1.83 3.73 -13.12
C GLY A 399 0.84 2.58 -13.37
N TRP A 400 1.04 1.82 -14.45
CA TRP A 400 0.26 0.63 -14.78
C TRP A 400 0.23 -0.39 -13.63
N ARG A 401 1.39 -0.67 -13.00
CA ARG A 401 1.49 -1.60 -11.86
C ARG A 401 0.64 -1.15 -10.66
N VAL A 402 0.65 0.15 -10.34
CA VAL A 402 -0.16 0.71 -9.24
C VAL A 402 -1.64 0.42 -9.45
N TRP A 403 -2.14 0.59 -10.68
CA TRP A 403 -3.54 0.35 -11.02
C TRP A 403 -3.90 -1.13 -11.04
N LEU A 404 -2.99 -2.02 -11.46
CA LEU A 404 -3.22 -3.46 -11.38
C LEU A 404 -3.25 -3.97 -9.93
N PHE A 405 -2.38 -3.46 -9.04
CA PHE A 405 -2.46 -3.79 -7.62
C PHE A 405 -3.71 -3.22 -6.94
N PHE A 406 -4.22 -2.09 -7.42
CA PHE A 406 -5.54 -1.61 -7.04
C PHE A 406 -6.63 -2.59 -7.48
N MET A 407 -6.60 -3.07 -8.72
CA MET A 407 -7.57 -4.03 -9.23
C MET A 407 -7.55 -5.33 -8.42
N ARG A 408 -6.37 -5.85 -8.07
CA ARG A 408 -6.22 -7.02 -7.18
C ARG A 408 -7.02 -6.88 -5.87
N GLY A 409 -7.01 -5.70 -5.26
CA GLY A 409 -7.73 -5.45 -4.00
C GLY A 409 -9.21 -5.09 -4.19
N ILE A 410 -9.59 -4.51 -5.34
CA ILE A 410 -10.96 -4.05 -5.59
C ILE A 410 -11.87 -5.16 -6.11
N THR A 411 -11.34 -6.13 -6.86
CA THR A 411 -12.10 -7.24 -7.46
C THR A 411 -13.02 -7.94 -6.44
N PRO A 412 -12.54 -8.49 -5.31
CA PRO A 412 -13.43 -9.18 -4.36
C PRO A 412 -14.46 -8.23 -3.71
N LEU A 413 -14.14 -6.95 -3.56
CA LEU A 413 -15.08 -5.97 -3.02
C LEU A 413 -16.21 -5.68 -4.01
N LEU A 414 -15.87 -5.49 -5.29
CA LEU A 414 -16.83 -5.23 -6.35
C LEU A 414 -17.67 -6.46 -6.69
N GLU A 415 -17.10 -7.66 -6.70
CA GLU A 415 -17.85 -8.91 -6.87
C GLU A 415 -18.96 -9.02 -5.81
N ARG A 416 -18.64 -8.78 -4.54
CA ARG A 416 -19.64 -8.77 -3.46
C ARG A 416 -20.68 -7.67 -3.65
N TRP A 417 -20.27 -6.46 -4.00
CA TRP A 417 -21.18 -5.32 -4.16
C TRP A 417 -22.11 -5.47 -5.36
N LEU A 418 -21.60 -5.97 -6.48
CA LEU A 418 -22.38 -6.24 -7.68
C LEU A 418 -23.26 -7.47 -7.49
N GLY A 419 -22.77 -8.52 -6.84
CA GLY A 419 -23.57 -9.69 -6.44
C GLY A 419 -24.79 -9.26 -5.61
N ASN A 420 -24.57 -8.51 -4.53
CA ASN A 420 -25.67 -7.98 -3.70
C ASN A 420 -26.61 -7.04 -4.47
N LEU A 421 -26.09 -6.26 -5.43
CA LEU A 421 -26.91 -5.40 -6.27
C LEU A 421 -27.82 -6.20 -7.19
N LEU A 422 -27.29 -7.27 -7.81
CA LEU A 422 -28.01 -8.14 -8.72
C LEU A 422 -29.01 -9.01 -7.96
N SER A 423 -28.62 -9.69 -6.88
CA SER A 423 -29.56 -10.45 -6.03
C SER A 423 -30.73 -9.58 -5.58
N ARG A 424 -30.46 -8.36 -5.09
CA ARG A 424 -31.53 -7.42 -4.72
C ARG A 424 -32.42 -6.98 -5.89
N GLN A 425 -31.89 -6.96 -7.11
CA GLN A 425 -32.64 -6.57 -8.30
C GLN A 425 -33.53 -7.71 -8.82
N PHE A 426 -33.09 -8.96 -8.68
CA PHE A 426 -33.81 -10.14 -9.17
C PHE A 426 -34.71 -10.77 -8.09
N GLU A 427 -34.22 -10.92 -6.86
CA GLU A 427 -34.92 -11.52 -5.71
C GLU A 427 -35.72 -10.48 -4.91
N GLY A 428 -35.43 -9.19 -5.10
CA GLY A 428 -36.07 -8.10 -4.37
C GLY A 428 -35.39 -7.78 -3.02
N ARG A 429 -36.01 -6.90 -2.23
CA ARG A 429 -35.52 -6.55 -0.88
C ARG A 429 -36.33 -7.27 0.19
N HIS A 430 -35.66 -7.99 1.08
CA HIS A 430 -36.27 -8.50 2.31
C HIS A 430 -36.49 -7.35 3.31
N SER A 431 -37.75 -7.06 3.66
CA SER A 431 -38.12 -5.94 4.53
C SER A 431 -37.79 -6.16 6.01
N LYS A 432 -37.82 -7.41 6.49
CA LYS A 432 -37.57 -7.80 7.89
C LYS A 432 -36.47 -8.86 8.05
N GLY A 433 -35.63 -9.09 7.04
CA GLY A 433 -34.67 -10.20 7.05
C GLY A 433 -33.44 -10.00 7.95
N VAL A 434 -33.10 -8.76 8.33
CA VAL A 434 -31.93 -8.46 9.17
C VAL A 434 -32.32 -7.49 10.27
N ALA A 435 -32.05 -7.88 11.51
CA ALA A 435 -32.23 -7.00 12.67
C ALA A 435 -31.35 -5.75 12.52
N LYS A 436 -31.94 -4.57 12.74
CA LYS A 436 -31.20 -3.31 12.63
C LYS A 436 -30.37 -3.11 13.88
N THR A 437 -29.05 -2.98 13.72
CA THR A 437 -28.15 -2.62 14.81
C THR A 437 -28.51 -1.25 15.38
N VAL A 438 -28.39 -1.10 16.70
CA VAL A 438 -28.57 0.16 17.42
C VAL A 438 -27.36 1.03 17.15
N THR A 439 -27.53 2.03 16.30
CA THR A 439 -26.52 3.06 16.05
C THR A 439 -26.76 4.26 16.95
N LYS A 440 -25.82 5.20 17.01
CA LYS A 440 -25.87 6.40 17.86
C LYS A 440 -27.23 7.11 17.86
N GLN A 441 -27.89 7.22 16.71
CA GLN A 441 -29.21 7.87 16.57
C GLN A 441 -30.33 7.18 17.37
N ARG A 442 -30.21 5.88 17.63
CA ARG A 442 -31.26 5.05 18.24
C ARG A 442 -30.94 4.63 19.67
N VAL A 443 -29.81 5.05 20.23
CA VAL A 443 -29.36 4.61 21.56
C VAL A 443 -30.41 4.97 22.61
N GLU A 444 -30.86 6.21 22.64
CA GLU A 444 -31.87 6.67 23.60
C GLU A 444 -33.24 6.02 23.38
N SER A 445 -33.71 5.96 22.14
CA SER A 445 -35.01 5.32 21.83
C SER A 445 -35.00 3.83 22.13
N HIS A 446 -33.86 3.16 21.94
CA HIS A 446 -33.71 1.75 22.27
C HIS A 446 -33.61 1.53 23.78
N TYR A 447 -32.89 2.40 24.49
CA TYR A 447 -32.85 2.38 25.95
C TYR A 447 -34.25 2.54 26.56
N ASP A 448 -35.06 3.48 26.08
CA ASP A 448 -36.45 3.66 26.53
C ASP A 448 -37.32 2.43 26.18
N LEU A 449 -37.08 1.80 25.02
CA LEU A 449 -37.78 0.57 24.64
C LEU A 449 -37.42 -0.60 25.58
N GLU A 450 -36.14 -0.78 25.88
CA GLU A 450 -35.64 -1.83 26.78
C GLU A 450 -36.07 -1.57 28.23
N LEU A 451 -35.99 -0.33 28.71
CA LEU A 451 -36.44 0.07 30.04
C LEU A 451 -37.93 -0.22 30.24
N ARG A 452 -38.78 0.18 29.27
CA ARG A 452 -40.21 -0.13 29.32
C ARG A 452 -40.49 -1.63 29.29
N ALA A 453 -39.73 -2.40 28.51
CA ALA A 453 -39.88 -3.85 28.45
C ALA A 453 -39.47 -4.51 29.78
N ALA A 454 -38.34 -4.10 30.38
CA ALA A 454 -37.87 -4.60 31.68
C ALA A 454 -38.89 -4.33 32.79
N VAL A 455 -39.35 -3.07 32.90
CA VAL A 455 -40.37 -2.69 33.88
C VAL A 455 -41.68 -3.46 33.64
N MET A 456 -42.06 -3.69 32.38
CA MET A 456 -43.25 -4.50 32.05
C MET A 456 -43.11 -5.95 32.50
N HIS A 457 -41.93 -6.57 32.36
CA HIS A 457 -41.66 -7.92 32.86
C HIS A 457 -41.78 -7.97 34.38
N ASP A 458 -41.13 -7.06 35.10
CA ASP A 458 -41.17 -7.01 36.57
C ASP A 458 -42.60 -6.83 37.10
N ILE A 459 -43.39 -5.95 36.46
CA ILE A 459 -44.80 -5.73 36.84
C ILE A 459 -45.64 -7.00 36.66
N LEU A 460 -45.45 -7.75 35.57
CA LEU A 460 -46.23 -8.95 35.30
C LEU A 460 -45.92 -10.08 36.28
N ASP A 461 -44.69 -10.13 36.78
CA ASP A 461 -44.24 -11.11 37.78
C ASP A 461 -44.70 -10.74 39.20
N MET A 462 -44.74 -9.45 39.53
CA MET A 462 -45.23 -8.96 40.83
C MET A 462 -46.75 -9.04 41.00
N MET A 463 -47.53 -9.16 39.92
CA MET A 463 -49.00 -9.17 40.00
C MET A 463 -49.57 -10.58 40.22
N PRO A 464 -50.52 -10.76 41.17
CA PRO A 464 -51.17 -12.06 41.42
C PRO A 464 -52.02 -12.53 40.24
N GLU A 465 -52.23 -13.84 40.15
CA GLU A 465 -53.02 -14.47 39.08
C GLU A 465 -54.47 -13.95 39.11
N GLY A 466 -54.86 -13.22 38.05
CA GLY A 466 -56.19 -12.60 37.92
C GLY A 466 -56.19 -11.10 37.56
N ILE A 467 -55.08 -10.36 37.75
CA ILE A 467 -55.03 -8.88 37.56
C ILE A 467 -54.10 -8.43 36.40
N LYS A 468 -53.43 -9.37 35.73
CA LYS A 468 -52.21 -9.12 34.93
C LYS A 468 -52.36 -8.19 33.70
N GLN A 469 -53.49 -8.16 33.00
CA GLN A 469 -53.54 -7.54 31.66
C GLN A 469 -53.98 -6.06 31.61
N ASN A 470 -54.76 -5.57 32.57
CA ASN A 470 -55.42 -4.26 32.43
C ASN A 470 -54.66 -3.08 33.07
N LYS A 471 -53.73 -3.32 34.01
CA LYS A 471 -53.05 -2.24 34.78
C LYS A 471 -51.63 -1.89 34.28
N ALA A 472 -51.01 -2.72 33.44
CA ALA A 472 -49.62 -2.53 33.00
C ALA A 472 -49.38 -1.21 32.24
N ARG A 473 -50.34 -0.78 31.40
CA ARG A 473 -50.23 0.50 30.66
C ARG A 473 -50.25 1.71 31.59
N THR A 474 -51.10 1.69 32.62
CA THR A 474 -51.21 2.78 33.59
C THR A 474 -49.94 2.91 34.42
N ILE A 475 -49.33 1.79 34.81
CA ILE A 475 -48.06 1.81 35.55
C ILE A 475 -46.92 2.38 34.69
N LEU A 476 -46.86 2.06 33.39
CA LEU A 476 -45.87 2.67 32.48
C LEU A 476 -46.09 4.18 32.27
N GLN A 477 -47.34 4.65 32.34
CA GLN A 477 -47.63 6.09 32.36
C GLN A 477 -47.10 6.73 33.64
N HIS A 478 -47.30 6.10 34.80
CA HIS A 478 -46.73 6.54 36.07
C HIS A 478 -45.19 6.58 36.05
N LEU A 479 -44.52 5.57 35.49
CA LEU A 479 -43.06 5.57 35.28
C LEU A 479 -42.61 6.76 34.43
N SER A 480 -43.34 7.04 33.35
CA SER A 480 -43.03 8.15 32.44
C SER A 480 -43.22 9.51 33.13
N GLU A 481 -44.22 9.63 34.00
CA GLU A 481 -44.47 10.84 34.80
C GLU A 481 -43.46 11.02 35.91
N ALA A 482 -43.12 9.94 36.63
CA ALA A 482 -42.06 9.93 37.64
C ALA A 482 -40.72 10.42 37.05
N TRP A 483 -40.36 9.97 35.85
CA TRP A 483 -39.17 10.43 35.14
C TRP A 483 -39.23 11.93 34.77
N ARG A 484 -40.41 12.45 34.40
CA ARG A 484 -40.58 13.89 34.15
C ARG A 484 -40.43 14.71 35.43
N CYS A 485 -41.06 14.28 36.52
CA CYS A 485 -40.93 14.92 37.83
C CYS A 485 -39.49 14.91 38.33
N TRP A 486 -38.76 13.79 38.18
CA TRP A 486 -37.35 13.70 38.50
C TRP A 486 -36.50 14.71 37.71
N LYS A 487 -36.68 14.79 36.38
CA LYS A 487 -35.97 15.78 35.54
C LYS A 487 -36.33 17.23 35.88
N ALA A 488 -37.56 17.48 36.31
CA ALA A 488 -38.05 18.80 36.72
C ALA A 488 -37.74 19.14 38.19
N ASN A 489 -37.11 18.21 38.94
CA ASN A 489 -36.86 18.33 40.37
C ASN A 489 -38.14 18.59 41.20
N ILE A 490 -39.27 17.99 40.79
CA ILE A 490 -40.57 18.06 41.49
C ILE A 490 -40.75 16.76 42.30
N PRO A 491 -41.13 16.83 43.59
CA PRO A 491 -41.43 15.63 44.35
C PRO A 491 -42.64 14.89 43.77
N TRP A 492 -42.43 13.66 43.31
CA TRP A 492 -43.49 12.80 42.78
C TRP A 492 -44.10 11.96 43.91
N LYS A 493 -45.40 12.14 44.17
CA LYS A 493 -46.17 11.38 45.17
C LYS A 493 -47.57 11.11 44.63
N VAL A 494 -47.99 9.84 44.60
CA VAL A 494 -49.31 9.43 44.09
C VAL A 494 -50.17 8.97 45.26
N GLY A 495 -51.42 9.42 45.33
CA GLY A 495 -52.29 9.27 46.51
C GLY A 495 -52.80 7.85 46.81
N CYS A 496 -52.87 6.95 45.83
CA CYS A 496 -53.37 5.57 45.99
C CYS A 496 -52.68 4.61 45.00
N VAL A 497 -51.45 4.19 45.29
CA VAL A 497 -50.73 3.16 44.52
C VAL A 497 -50.25 2.07 45.47
N VAL A 498 -50.40 0.80 45.06
CA VAL A 498 -50.01 -0.37 45.86
C VAL A 498 -48.49 -0.39 46.06
N LEU A 499 -48.03 -0.52 47.31
CA LEU A 499 -46.62 -0.49 47.75
C LEU A 499 -45.62 -1.36 46.94
N PRO A 500 -45.95 -2.53 46.37
CA PRO A 500 -44.99 -3.33 45.58
C PRO A 500 -44.48 -2.63 44.31
N VAL A 501 -45.22 -1.64 43.80
CA VAL A 501 -44.86 -0.87 42.58
C VAL A 501 -43.93 0.31 42.89
N TYR A 502 -43.77 0.68 44.16
CA TYR A 502 -43.02 1.85 44.62
C TYR A 502 -41.91 1.43 45.60
N VAL A 503 -40.75 1.04 45.08
CA VAL A 503 -39.59 0.71 45.92
C VAL A 503 -38.58 1.86 45.84
N GLY A 504 -38.83 2.91 46.64
CA GLY A 504 -37.91 4.03 46.85
C GLY A 504 -37.52 4.09 48.33
N GLY A 505 -36.23 3.92 48.63
CA GLY A 505 -35.71 3.70 49.97
C GLY A 505 -36.12 4.72 51.04
N SER A 506 -36.89 4.23 52.00
CA SER A 506 -36.77 4.47 53.45
C SER A 506 -37.61 3.37 54.13
N PRO A 507 -37.15 2.68 55.20
CA PRO A 507 -37.96 1.66 55.89
C PRO A 507 -39.15 2.23 56.66
N TYR A 508 -39.40 3.54 56.57
CA TYR A 508 -40.47 4.22 57.28
C TYR A 508 -41.40 4.92 56.30
N THR A 509 -42.34 4.19 55.71
CA THR A 509 -43.61 4.80 55.31
C THR A 509 -44.72 3.77 55.45
N GLN A 510 -45.67 4.12 56.32
CA GLN A 510 -46.72 3.26 56.86
C GLN A 510 -47.63 2.66 55.77
N LEU A 511 -48.01 1.41 56.02
CA LEU A 511 -49.26 0.80 55.57
C LEU A 511 -50.41 1.77 55.86
N LEU A 512 -50.96 2.38 54.82
CA LEU A 512 -52.33 2.91 54.85
C LEU A 512 -53.12 2.15 53.79
N THR A 513 -53.94 1.25 54.31
CA THR A 513 -55.06 0.59 53.67
C THR A 513 -55.98 1.58 52.98
N CYS A 514 -56.28 1.33 51.70
CA CYS A 514 -57.59 1.48 51.06
C CYS A 514 -57.59 0.66 49.76
#